data_AF-A0AAE3D8V6-F1
#
_entry.id   AF-A0AAE3D8V6-F1
#
_cell.length_a   1.000
_cell.length_b   1.000
_cell.length_c   1.000
_cell.angle_alpha   90.00
_cell.angle_beta   90.00
_cell.angle_gamma   90.00
#
_symmetry.space_group_name_H-M   'P 1'
#
loop_
_entity.id
_entity.type
_entity.pdbx_description
1 polymer ?
#
loop_
_entity_poly.entity_id
_entity_poly.type
_entity_poly.pdbx_seq_one_letter_code
_entity_poly.pdbx_strand_id
1 'polypeptide(L)'
;MKESLRQQDYHKVFQKRGDCIRLLAQTSGVVIFFAWFFYRSIWAVPLLFPLGILYFRRCVNRQCRKNRQELTMQFKECILSVANSLRSGYALENAFLESREDIRMLYGEHSAMYRELELIRRGMILNITLEELISDLADRSGIEEIEQFSAILNIAKRGGGNVTQIIRTTAEVISNKVETMQEMLTMLQGRRLEQNVMEIMPFGISLYIAAAYPGYFGTLYHNGMGIIVMTLCLAVYAGAYLLGEKILDRIEEEL
;
A
#
# COMPACT_ATOMS: atom_id res chain seq x y z
N MET A 1 32.55 1.74 -16.52
CA MET A 1 31.30 1.62 -17.31
C MET A 1 30.30 0.70 -16.60
N LYS A 2 30.00 0.99 -15.33
CA LYS A 2 29.05 0.26 -14.46
C LYS A 2 28.27 1.22 -13.54
N GLU A 3 28.32 2.53 -13.83
CA GLU A 3 27.85 3.60 -12.93
C GLU A 3 26.68 4.42 -13.49
N SER A 4 26.17 4.15 -14.69
CA SER A 4 25.12 4.99 -15.32
C SER A 4 23.68 4.48 -15.15
N LEU A 5 23.44 3.46 -14.32
CA LEU A 5 22.09 2.93 -14.04
C LEU A 5 21.79 2.90 -12.52
N ARG A 6 22.30 3.88 -11.77
CA ARG A 6 22.09 3.94 -10.32
C ARG A 6 20.78 4.68 -9.97
N GLN A 7 19.78 3.86 -9.65
CA GLN A 7 18.72 4.01 -8.63
C GLN A 7 17.61 5.05 -8.82
N GLN A 8 16.46 4.60 -9.35
CA GLN A 8 15.19 4.92 -8.69
C GLN A 8 14.92 3.84 -7.63
N ASP A 9 15.33 4.11 -6.39
CA ASP A 9 14.88 3.32 -5.22
C ASP A 9 13.37 3.57 -5.02
N TYR A 10 12.53 2.59 -5.37
CA TYR A 10 11.09 2.66 -5.12
C TYR A 10 10.75 2.77 -3.63
N HIS A 11 11.67 2.40 -2.74
CA HIS A 11 11.57 2.65 -1.30
C HIS A 11 11.50 4.14 -0.92
N LYS A 12 11.99 5.07 -1.77
CA LYS A 12 12.04 6.51 -1.46
C LYS A 12 11.18 7.39 -2.38
N VAL A 13 10.93 6.97 -3.62
CA VAL A 13 10.27 7.81 -4.65
C VAL A 13 8.79 8.09 -4.35
N PHE A 14 8.14 7.34 -3.47
CA PHE A 14 6.74 7.58 -3.12
C PHE A 14 6.46 8.67 -2.10
N GLN A 15 7.50 9.36 -1.61
CA GLN A 15 7.33 10.52 -0.73
C GLN A 15 7.26 11.81 -1.56
N LYS A 16 6.19 11.97 -2.35
CA LYS A 16 5.85 13.27 -2.92
C LYS A 16 5.69 14.24 -1.74
N ARG A 17 6.44 15.35 -1.73
CA ARG A 17 6.35 16.35 -0.64
C ARG A 17 4.91 16.83 -0.43
N GLY A 18 4.10 16.86 -1.48
CA GLY A 18 2.67 17.17 -1.41
C GLY A 18 1.82 16.14 -0.65
N ASP A 19 2.09 14.84 -0.81
CA ASP A 19 1.38 13.78 -0.08
C ASP A 19 1.80 13.77 1.39
N CYS A 20 3.07 14.06 1.66
CA CYS A 20 3.60 14.23 3.01
C CYS A 20 2.91 15.41 3.73
N ILE A 21 2.74 16.55 3.06
CA ILE A 21 2.03 17.73 3.61
C ILE A 21 0.54 17.43 3.81
N ARG A 22 -0.11 16.73 2.86
CA ARG A 22 -1.51 16.34 2.98
C ARG A 22 -1.72 15.35 4.12
N LEU A 23 -0.83 14.37 4.29
CA LEU A 23 -0.82 13.46 5.43
C LEU A 23 -0.62 14.21 6.73
N LEU A 24 0.37 15.12 6.81
CA LEU A 24 0.61 15.93 8.01
C LEU A 24 -0.63 16.74 8.38
N ALA A 25 -1.30 17.36 7.41
CA ALA A 25 -2.54 18.11 7.62
C ALA A 25 -3.71 17.23 8.10
N GLN A 26 -3.84 16.00 7.58
CA GLN A 26 -4.85 15.05 8.06
C GLN A 26 -4.54 14.60 9.49
N THR A 27 -3.28 14.26 9.79
CA THR A 27 -2.87 13.84 11.13
C THR A 27 -3.03 14.95 12.17
N SER A 28 -2.71 16.20 11.83
CA SER A 28 -2.90 17.34 12.73
C SER A 28 -4.38 17.66 12.96
N GLY A 29 -5.22 17.55 11.92
CA GLY A 29 -6.67 17.72 12.04
C GLY A 29 -7.31 16.71 12.99
N VAL A 30 -6.93 15.43 12.89
CA VAL A 30 -7.41 14.38 13.81
C VAL A 30 -6.96 14.66 15.24
N VAL A 31 -5.69 15.00 15.46
CA VAL A 31 -5.17 15.31 16.80
C VAL A 31 -5.89 16.52 17.43
N ILE A 32 -6.15 17.57 16.65
CA ILE A 32 -6.88 18.76 17.10
C ILE A 32 -8.35 18.42 17.42
N PHE A 33 -9.01 17.61 16.58
CA PHE A 33 -10.37 17.15 16.82
C PHE A 33 -10.50 16.37 18.13
N PHE A 34 -9.61 15.40 18.37
CA PHE A 34 -9.60 14.61 19.60
C PHE A 34 -9.26 15.45 20.84
N ALA A 35 -8.33 16.40 20.73
CA ALA A 35 -8.02 17.34 21.81
C ALA A 35 -9.23 18.21 22.17
N TRP A 36 -9.95 18.72 21.17
CA TRP A 36 -11.16 19.51 21.37
C TRP A 36 -12.32 18.66 21.92
N PHE A 37 -12.51 17.44 21.42
CA PHE A 37 -13.61 16.56 21.80
C PHE A 37 -13.46 16.03 23.24
N PHE A 38 -12.27 15.58 23.65
CA PHE A 38 -12.06 14.96 24.97
C PHE A 38 -11.68 15.95 26.08
N TYR A 39 -11.02 17.06 25.76
CA TYR A 39 -10.52 17.99 26.78
C TYR A 39 -11.12 19.39 26.65
N ARG A 40 -11.82 19.68 25.56
CA ARG A 40 -12.42 21.00 25.27
C ARG A 40 -11.42 22.16 25.43
N SER A 41 -10.13 21.84 25.27
CA SER A 41 -8.98 22.69 25.58
C SER A 41 -7.84 22.42 24.59
N ILE A 42 -7.28 23.50 24.02
CA ILE A 42 -6.17 23.46 23.06
C ILE A 42 -4.86 23.02 23.73
N TRP A 43 -4.77 23.08 25.06
CA TRP A 43 -3.58 22.73 25.84
C TRP A 43 -3.31 21.21 25.93
N ALA A 44 -4.24 20.35 25.50
CA ALA A 44 -4.04 18.91 25.44
C ALA A 44 -3.25 18.43 24.19
N VAL A 45 -2.99 19.33 23.23
CA VAL A 45 -2.29 19.02 21.96
C VAL A 45 -0.85 18.50 22.16
N PRO A 46 -0.02 19.04 23.06
CA PRO A 46 1.34 18.52 23.29
C PRO A 46 1.35 17.08 23.83
N LEU A 47 0.33 16.70 24.61
CA LEU A 47 0.19 15.35 25.17
C LEU A 47 -0.10 14.31 24.07
N LEU A 48 -0.85 14.70 23.04
CA LEU A 48 -1.25 13.84 21.92
C LEU A 48 -0.23 13.80 20.77
N PHE A 49 0.79 14.66 20.80
CA PHE A 49 1.83 14.75 19.78
C PHE A 49 2.57 13.41 19.48
N PRO A 50 3.01 12.61 20.48
CA PRO A 50 3.67 11.33 20.19
C PRO A 50 2.74 10.31 19.51
N LEU A 51 1.44 10.31 19.83
CA LEU A 51 0.42 9.50 19.15
C LEU A 51 0.25 9.95 17.69
N GLY A 52 0.28 11.26 17.44
CA GLY A 52 0.23 11.84 16.09
C GLY A 52 1.42 11.44 15.21
N ILE A 53 2.63 11.39 15.76
CA ILE A 53 3.83 10.93 15.04
C ILE A 53 3.70 9.45 14.65
N LEU A 54 3.17 8.63 15.55
CA LEU A 54 2.97 7.19 15.32
C LEU A 54 1.94 6.95 14.21
N TYR A 55 0.84 7.71 14.23
CA TYR A 55 -0.17 7.70 13.18
C TYR A 55 0.38 8.20 11.83
N PHE A 56 1.23 9.23 11.83
CA PHE A 56 1.88 9.73 10.62
C PHE A 56 2.79 8.67 9.98
N ARG A 57 3.66 8.02 10.77
CA ARG A 57 4.52 6.92 10.28
C ARG A 57 3.69 5.79 9.66
N ARG A 58 2.56 5.42 10.29
CA ARG A 58 1.64 4.40 9.78
C ARG A 58 1.01 4.80 8.45
N CYS A 59 0.58 6.04 8.32
CA CYS A 59 -0.07 6.53 7.11
C CYS A 59 0.91 6.59 5.91
N VAL A 60 2.17 6.96 6.14
CA VAL A 60 3.22 6.90 5.10
C VAL A 60 3.42 5.45 4.63
N ASN A 61 3.53 4.50 5.56
CA ASN A 61 3.69 3.08 5.22
C ASN A 61 2.48 2.54 4.42
N ARG A 62 1.26 2.96 4.76
CA ARG A 62 0.05 2.62 4.00
C ARG A 62 0.10 3.10 2.56
N GLN A 63 0.55 4.32 2.33
CA GLN A 63 0.66 4.84 0.97
C GLN A 63 1.67 4.01 0.17
N CYS A 64 2.84 3.72 0.74
CA CYS A 64 3.82 2.83 0.09
C CYS A 64 3.24 1.46 -0.26
N ARG A 65 2.45 0.84 0.62
CA ARG A 65 1.77 -0.44 0.35
C ARG A 65 0.79 -0.34 -0.81
N LYS A 66 -0.04 0.71 -0.86
CA LYS A 66 -0.99 0.91 -1.97
C LYS A 66 -0.30 0.98 -3.32
N ASN A 67 0.81 1.70 -3.39
CA ASN A 67 1.50 1.82 -4.67
C ASN A 67 2.23 0.53 -5.06
N ARG A 68 2.72 -0.24 -4.08
CA ARG A 68 3.22 -1.59 -4.33
C ARG A 68 2.12 -2.49 -4.86
N GLN A 69 0.92 -2.46 -4.25
CA GLN A 69 -0.25 -3.20 -4.74
C GLN A 69 -0.62 -2.79 -6.17
N GLU A 70 -0.62 -1.50 -6.50
CA GLU A 70 -0.86 -1.04 -7.88
C GLU A 70 0.19 -1.59 -8.86
N LEU A 71 1.47 -1.60 -8.46
CA LEU A 71 2.53 -2.18 -9.28
C LEU A 71 2.37 -3.71 -9.42
N THR A 72 2.01 -4.43 -8.36
CA THR A 72 1.73 -5.88 -8.40
C THR A 72 0.58 -6.19 -9.37
N MET A 73 -0.48 -5.39 -9.34
CA MET A 73 -1.62 -5.52 -10.26
C MET A 73 -1.20 -5.26 -11.72
N GLN A 74 -0.43 -4.20 -11.98
CA GLN A 74 0.07 -3.91 -13.33
C GLN A 74 1.07 -4.97 -13.81
N PHE A 75 1.90 -5.49 -12.91
CA PHE A 75 2.82 -6.59 -13.20
C PHE A 75 2.05 -7.84 -13.60
N LYS A 76 1.03 -8.25 -12.83
CA LYS A 76 0.13 -9.37 -13.16
C LYS A 76 -0.41 -9.28 -14.60
N GLU A 77 -0.99 -8.15 -14.98
CA GLU A 77 -1.50 -7.93 -16.34
C GLU A 77 -0.38 -7.99 -17.39
N CYS A 78 0.82 -7.50 -17.07
CA CYS A 78 1.98 -7.57 -17.95
C CYS A 78 2.41 -9.02 -18.18
N ILE A 79 2.57 -9.85 -17.13
CA ILE A 79 3.01 -11.24 -17.31
C ILE A 79 1.95 -12.08 -18.03
N LEU A 80 0.66 -11.78 -17.83
CA LEU A 80 -0.42 -12.40 -18.61
C LEU A 80 -0.34 -12.04 -20.10
N SER A 81 -0.10 -10.77 -20.43
CA SER A 81 0.16 -10.33 -21.81
C SER A 81 1.38 -11.06 -22.41
N VAL A 82 2.50 -11.12 -21.67
CA VAL A 82 3.69 -11.87 -22.07
C VAL A 82 3.37 -13.34 -22.32
N ALA A 83 2.63 -13.99 -21.42
CA ALA A 83 2.23 -15.40 -21.55
C ALA A 83 1.35 -15.65 -22.79
N ASN A 84 0.50 -14.69 -23.16
CA ASN A 84 -0.32 -14.75 -24.37
C ASN A 84 0.52 -14.60 -25.64
N SER A 85 1.48 -13.68 -25.66
CA SER A 85 2.42 -13.50 -26.78
C SER A 85 3.34 -14.71 -26.95
N LEU A 86 3.80 -15.30 -25.85
CA LEU A 86 4.55 -16.56 -25.86
C LEU A 86 3.74 -17.71 -26.46
N ARG A 87 2.42 -17.74 -26.21
CA ARG A 87 1.51 -18.77 -26.75
C ARG A 87 1.34 -18.66 -28.26
N SER A 88 1.42 -17.46 -28.82
CA SER A 88 1.41 -17.23 -30.27
C SER A 88 2.78 -17.42 -30.93
N GLY A 89 3.79 -17.86 -30.17
CA GLY A 89 5.11 -18.22 -30.69
C GLY A 89 6.14 -17.10 -30.68
N TYR A 90 5.85 -15.96 -30.02
CA TYR A 90 6.86 -14.92 -29.84
C TYR A 90 8.02 -15.42 -28.98
N ALA A 91 9.23 -14.91 -29.28
CA ALA A 91 10.35 -14.99 -28.36
C ALA A 91 10.04 -14.21 -27.08
N LEU A 92 10.62 -14.63 -25.95
CA LEU A 92 10.35 -14.04 -24.65
C LEU A 92 10.62 -12.54 -24.59
N GLU A 93 11.75 -12.12 -25.16
CA GLU A 93 12.18 -10.72 -25.23
C GLU A 93 11.17 -9.89 -26.02
N ASN A 94 10.70 -10.41 -27.15
CA ASN A 94 9.68 -9.75 -27.97
C ASN A 94 8.32 -9.70 -27.27
N ALA A 95 7.95 -10.75 -26.53
CA ALA A 95 6.72 -10.78 -25.75
C ALA A 95 6.70 -9.68 -24.68
N PHE A 96 7.84 -9.43 -24.01
CA PHE A 96 7.97 -8.30 -23.07
C PHE A 96 7.88 -6.94 -23.77
N LEU A 97 8.50 -6.79 -24.94
CA LEU A 97 8.40 -5.56 -25.73
C LEU A 97 6.97 -5.25 -26.16
N GLU A 98 6.21 -6.27 -26.56
CA GLU A 98 4.80 -6.14 -26.96
C GLU A 98 3.92 -5.78 -25.76
N SER A 99 4.14 -6.43 -24.61
CA SER A 99 3.35 -6.17 -23.38
C SER A 99 3.43 -4.71 -22.90
N ARG A 100 4.46 -3.97 -23.30
CA ARG A 100 4.58 -2.52 -23.02
C ARG A 100 3.43 -1.73 -23.64
N GLU A 101 3.02 -2.07 -24.86
CA GLU A 101 1.91 -1.40 -25.52
C GLU A 101 0.57 -1.76 -24.88
N ASP A 102 0.38 -3.02 -24.49
CA ASP A 102 -0.82 -3.45 -23.75
C ASP A 102 -0.96 -2.69 -22.42
N ILE A 103 0.13 -2.60 -21.64
CA ILE A 103 0.14 -1.86 -20.37
C ILE A 103 -0.07 -0.35 -20.60
N ARG A 104 0.46 0.20 -21.71
CA ARG A 104 0.20 1.59 -22.09
C ARG A 104 -1.28 1.84 -22.34
N MET A 105 -1.97 0.94 -23.02
CA MET A 105 -3.40 1.05 -23.30
C MET A 105 -4.26 0.86 -22.05
N LEU A 106 -3.88 -0.05 -21.15
CA LEU A 106 -4.62 -0.35 -19.92
C LEU A 106 -4.47 0.73 -18.84
N TYR A 107 -3.24 1.19 -18.58
CA TYR A 107 -2.92 2.03 -17.42
C TYR A 107 -2.34 3.41 -17.79
N GLY A 108 -2.07 3.67 -19.07
CA GLY A 108 -1.49 4.92 -19.55
C GLY A 108 0.04 5.01 -19.39
N GLU A 109 0.63 6.01 -20.03
CA GLU A 109 2.08 6.25 -20.09
C GLU A 109 2.71 6.71 -18.76
N HIS A 110 1.89 7.02 -17.77
CA HIS A 110 2.35 7.46 -16.45
C HIS A 110 2.32 6.34 -15.40
N SER A 111 1.88 5.14 -15.77
CA SER A 111 1.86 3.99 -14.88
C SER A 111 3.27 3.54 -14.50
N ALA A 112 3.41 2.97 -13.30
CA ALA A 112 4.68 2.52 -12.77
C ALA A 112 5.27 1.40 -13.64
N MET A 113 4.44 0.42 -14.01
CA MET A 113 4.89 -0.71 -14.82
C MET A 113 5.26 -0.29 -16.25
N TYR A 114 4.54 0.65 -16.87
CA TYR A 114 4.93 1.15 -18.21
C TYR A 114 6.33 1.78 -18.19
N ARG A 115 6.64 2.58 -17.16
CA ARG A 115 7.97 3.17 -17.00
C ARG A 115 9.05 2.11 -16.82
N GLU A 116 8.75 1.05 -16.07
CA GLU A 116 9.67 -0.09 -15.91
C GLU A 116 9.87 -0.87 -17.20
N LEU A 117 8.82 -1.13 -17.98
CA LEU A 117 8.94 -1.75 -19.30
C LEU A 117 9.75 -0.89 -20.28
N GLU A 118 9.64 0.44 -20.18
CA GLU A 118 10.46 1.36 -20.96
C GLU A 118 11.94 1.35 -20.53
N LEU A 119 12.24 1.17 -19.24
CA LEU A 119 13.61 0.94 -18.76
C LEU A 119 14.15 -0.41 -19.26
N ILE A 120 13.35 -1.48 -19.20
CA ILE A 120 13.72 -2.80 -19.72
C ILE A 120 14.01 -2.71 -21.22
N ARG A 121 13.14 -2.06 -22.01
CA ARG A 121 13.36 -1.84 -23.45
C ARG A 121 14.69 -1.12 -23.73
N ARG A 122 14.98 -0.04 -22.99
CA ARG A 122 16.24 0.71 -23.13
C ARG A 122 17.44 -0.13 -22.75
N GLY A 123 17.34 -0.94 -21.69
CA GLY A 123 18.38 -1.88 -21.27
C GLY A 123 18.70 -2.92 -22.34
N MET A 124 17.67 -3.50 -22.97
CA MET A 124 17.86 -4.47 -24.05
C MET A 124 18.52 -3.86 -25.29
N ILE A 125 18.21 -2.60 -25.63
CA ILE A 125 18.92 -1.87 -26.71
C ILE A 125 20.41 -1.70 -26.40
N LEU A 126 20.76 -1.60 -25.11
CA LEU A 126 22.14 -1.54 -24.63
C LEU A 126 22.77 -2.94 -24.44
N ASN A 127 22.16 -4.00 -25.00
CA ASN A 127 22.58 -5.40 -24.88
C ASN A 127 22.65 -5.93 -23.43
N ILE A 128 21.86 -5.37 -22.51
CA ILE A 128 21.65 -5.96 -21.19
C ILE A 128 20.61 -7.07 -21.33
N THR A 129 20.84 -8.20 -20.67
CA THR A 129 19.95 -9.36 -20.72
C THR A 129 18.61 -9.07 -20.02
N LEU A 130 17.52 -9.64 -20.53
CA LEU A 130 16.17 -9.45 -19.97
C LEU A 130 16.11 -9.92 -18.51
N GLU A 131 16.80 -11.02 -18.21
CA GLU A 131 16.89 -11.64 -16.89
C GLU A 131 17.53 -10.71 -15.87
N GLU A 132 18.60 -10.00 -16.26
CA GLU A 132 19.27 -9.01 -15.40
C GLU A 132 18.37 -7.79 -15.16
N LEU A 133 17.64 -7.33 -16.17
CA LEU A 133 16.73 -6.19 -16.05
C LEU A 133 15.51 -6.50 -15.17
N ILE A 134 14.98 -7.72 -15.28
CA ILE A 134 13.86 -8.18 -14.43
C ILE A 134 14.36 -8.45 -13.00
N SER A 135 15.59 -8.94 -12.82
CA SER A 135 16.20 -9.09 -11.50
C SER A 135 16.40 -7.73 -10.81
N ASP A 136 16.86 -6.72 -11.55
CA ASP A 136 16.96 -5.35 -11.03
C ASP A 136 15.58 -4.77 -10.66
N LEU A 137 14.54 -5.02 -11.45
CA LEU A 137 13.16 -4.65 -11.11
C LEU A 137 12.68 -5.36 -9.82
N ALA A 138 12.98 -6.66 -9.68
CA ALA A 138 12.63 -7.43 -8.49
C ALA A 138 13.28 -6.83 -7.23
N ASP A 139 14.59 -6.65 -7.25
CA ASP A 139 15.37 -6.11 -6.14
C ASP A 139 14.93 -4.69 -5.76
N ARG A 140 14.63 -3.84 -6.75
CA ARG A 140 14.19 -2.46 -6.52
C ARG A 140 12.76 -2.35 -6.01
N SER A 141 11.86 -3.22 -6.48
CA SER A 141 10.44 -3.18 -6.11
C SER A 141 10.19 -3.79 -4.73
N GLY A 142 10.90 -4.88 -4.40
CA GLY A 142 10.69 -5.67 -3.19
C GLY A 142 9.27 -6.27 -3.15
N ILE A 143 8.77 -6.69 -4.32
CA ILE A 143 7.47 -7.35 -4.50
C ILE A 143 7.73 -8.84 -4.70
N GLU A 144 7.11 -9.66 -3.85
CA GLU A 144 7.32 -11.12 -3.81
C GLU A 144 7.05 -11.78 -5.18
N GLU A 145 5.98 -11.37 -5.88
CA GLU A 145 5.62 -11.94 -7.19
C GLU A 145 6.69 -11.66 -8.25
N ILE A 146 7.32 -10.49 -8.21
CA ILE A 146 8.36 -10.09 -9.18
C ILE A 146 9.67 -10.84 -8.85
N GLU A 147 10.01 -10.96 -7.57
CA GLU A 147 11.16 -11.75 -7.11
C GLU A 147 11.04 -13.23 -7.51
N GLN A 148 9.87 -13.82 -7.27
CA GLN A 148 9.58 -15.21 -7.66
C GLN A 148 9.67 -15.40 -9.17
N PHE A 149 9.05 -14.50 -9.94
CA PHE A 149 9.11 -14.54 -11.41
C PHE A 149 10.55 -14.44 -11.92
N SER A 150 11.33 -13.49 -11.39
CA SER A 150 12.73 -13.29 -11.76
C SER A 150 13.59 -14.53 -11.48
N ALA A 151 13.42 -15.15 -10.32
CA ALA A 151 14.13 -16.37 -9.96
C ALA A 151 13.79 -17.52 -10.92
N ILE A 152 12.50 -17.72 -11.22
CA ILE A 152 12.04 -18.77 -12.14
C ILE A 152 12.55 -18.50 -13.56
N LEU A 153 12.53 -17.25 -14.02
CA LEU A 153 13.04 -16.86 -15.33
C LEU A 153 14.53 -17.20 -15.48
N ASN A 154 15.35 -16.81 -14.50
CA ASN A 154 16.78 -17.11 -14.47
C ASN A 154 17.06 -18.62 -14.51
N ILE A 155 16.27 -19.41 -13.78
CA ILE A 155 16.39 -20.88 -13.76
C ILE A 155 15.97 -21.47 -15.11
N ALA A 156 14.83 -21.05 -15.66
CA ALA A 156 14.28 -21.56 -16.91
C ALA A 156 15.26 -21.34 -18.08
N LYS A 157 15.83 -20.14 -18.18
CA LYS A 157 16.79 -19.78 -19.24
C LYS A 157 18.11 -20.55 -19.16
N ARG A 158 18.61 -20.84 -17.94
CA ARG A 158 19.83 -21.64 -17.74
C ARG A 158 19.60 -23.15 -17.87
N GLY A 159 18.42 -23.63 -17.48
CA GLY A 159 18.08 -25.05 -17.44
C GLY A 159 17.75 -25.69 -18.79
N GLY A 160 17.57 -24.89 -19.85
CA GLY A 160 17.38 -25.40 -21.22
C GLY A 160 16.05 -26.14 -21.47
N GLY A 161 15.11 -26.09 -20.52
CA GLY A 161 13.76 -26.64 -20.67
C GLY A 161 12.86 -25.79 -21.56
N ASN A 162 11.57 -26.12 -21.62
CA ASN A 162 10.57 -25.31 -22.33
C ASN A 162 10.29 -24.01 -21.55
N VAL A 163 11.16 -23.00 -21.74
CA VAL A 163 11.06 -21.68 -21.09
C VAL A 163 9.68 -21.08 -21.32
N THR A 164 9.14 -21.19 -22.53
CA THR A 164 7.81 -20.69 -22.90
C THR A 164 6.73 -21.30 -22.00
N GLN A 165 6.75 -22.62 -21.78
CA GLN A 165 5.79 -23.29 -20.91
C GLN A 165 5.99 -22.91 -19.44
N ILE A 166 7.24 -22.88 -18.95
CA ILE A 166 7.56 -22.53 -17.56
C ILE A 166 7.08 -21.11 -17.24
N ILE A 167 7.38 -20.14 -18.11
CA ILE A 167 6.96 -18.75 -17.93
C ILE A 167 5.44 -18.62 -17.97
N ARG A 168 4.75 -19.32 -18.88
CA ARG A 168 3.28 -19.31 -18.94
C ARG A 168 2.63 -19.87 -17.68
N THR A 169 3.10 -21.03 -17.20
CA THR A 169 2.59 -21.61 -15.95
C THR A 169 2.87 -20.69 -14.76
N THR A 170 4.03 -20.06 -14.72
CA THR A 170 4.37 -19.09 -13.67
C THR A 170 3.47 -17.86 -13.71
N ALA A 171 3.17 -17.34 -14.91
CA ALA A 171 2.23 -16.23 -15.10
C ALA A 171 0.83 -16.57 -14.58
N GLU A 172 0.34 -17.79 -14.86
CA GLU A 172 -0.95 -18.27 -14.37
C GLU A 172 -0.98 -18.41 -12.84
N VAL A 173 0.10 -18.94 -12.23
CA VAL A 173 0.22 -19.06 -10.77
C VAL A 173 0.23 -17.68 -10.11
N ILE A 174 1.02 -16.74 -10.62
CA ILE A 174 1.07 -15.37 -10.12
C ILE A 174 -0.30 -14.69 -10.30
N SER A 175 -0.94 -14.88 -11.46
CA SER A 175 -2.27 -14.33 -11.71
C SER A 175 -3.30 -14.80 -10.69
N ASN A 176 -3.37 -16.10 -10.46
CA ASN A 176 -4.30 -16.69 -9.50
C ASN A 176 -4.01 -16.21 -8.06
N LYS A 177 -2.72 -16.08 -7.69
CA LYS A 177 -2.31 -15.54 -6.38
C LYS A 177 -2.79 -14.10 -6.20
N VAL A 178 -2.54 -13.25 -7.19
CA VAL A 178 -2.92 -11.82 -7.16
C VAL A 178 -4.44 -11.64 -7.18
N GLU A 179 -5.17 -12.42 -7.97
CA GLU A 179 -6.64 -12.40 -7.99
C GLU A 179 -7.24 -12.81 -6.64
N THR A 180 -6.74 -13.90 -6.05
CA THR A 180 -7.17 -14.35 -4.72
C THR A 180 -6.88 -13.28 -3.67
N MET A 181 -5.70 -12.63 -3.74
CA MET A 181 -5.36 -11.51 -2.87
C MET A 181 -6.34 -10.34 -3.05
N GLN A 182 -6.71 -10.01 -4.28
CA GLN A 182 -7.64 -8.93 -4.57
C GLN A 182 -9.06 -9.23 -4.07
N GLU A 183 -9.53 -10.47 -4.23
CA GLU A 183 -10.81 -10.94 -3.66
C GLU A 183 -10.81 -10.83 -2.13
N MET A 184 -9.71 -11.21 -1.47
CA MET A 184 -9.60 -11.03 -0.02
C MET A 184 -9.52 -9.55 0.39
N LEU A 185 -8.80 -8.71 -0.35
CA LEU A 185 -8.73 -7.27 -0.09
C LEU A 185 -10.11 -6.60 -0.20
N THR A 186 -10.93 -7.03 -1.17
CA THR A 186 -12.31 -6.53 -1.30
C THR A 186 -13.20 -6.99 -0.15
N MET A 187 -13.07 -8.23 0.33
CA MET A 187 -13.74 -8.66 1.56
C MET A 187 -13.29 -7.86 2.79
N LEU A 188 -12.00 -7.56 2.90
CA LEU A 188 -11.45 -6.74 3.98
C LEU A 188 -11.96 -5.29 3.95
N GLN A 189 -12.27 -4.73 2.77
CA GLN A 189 -12.89 -3.40 2.68
C GLN A 189 -14.25 -3.36 3.40
N GLY A 190 -15.05 -4.42 3.28
CA GLY A 190 -16.32 -4.54 4.04
C GLY A 190 -16.09 -4.50 5.55
N ARG A 191 -15.13 -5.31 6.05
CA ARG A 191 -14.75 -5.32 7.47
C ARG A 191 -14.19 -3.98 7.95
N ARG A 192 -13.42 -3.28 7.11
CA ARG A 192 -12.91 -1.93 7.41
C ARG A 192 -14.04 -0.92 7.55
N LEU A 193 -15.08 -0.99 6.70
CA LEU A 193 -16.25 -0.13 6.84
C LEU A 193 -17.01 -0.38 8.14
N GLU A 194 -17.21 -1.66 8.50
CA GLU A 194 -17.82 -2.03 9.79
C GLU A 194 -17.03 -1.46 10.98
N GLN A 195 -15.70 -1.63 10.97
CA GLN A 195 -14.83 -1.08 12.00
C GLN A 195 -14.90 0.45 12.06
N ASN A 196 -14.84 1.13 10.91
CA ASN A 196 -14.91 2.59 10.86
C ASN A 196 -16.26 3.11 11.41
N VAL A 197 -17.37 2.40 11.12
CA VAL A 197 -18.67 2.74 11.70
C VAL A 197 -18.67 2.55 13.22
N MET A 198 -18.10 1.46 13.74
CA MET A 198 -17.97 1.22 15.18
C MET A 198 -17.11 2.26 15.88
N GLU A 199 -16.05 2.76 15.23
CA GLU A 199 -15.19 3.82 15.76
C GLU A 199 -15.91 5.18 15.84
N ILE A 200 -16.78 5.49 14.88
CA ILE A 200 -17.51 6.77 14.83
C ILE A 200 -18.73 6.78 15.78
N MET A 201 -19.31 5.62 16.09
CA MET A 201 -20.55 5.50 16.86
C MET A 201 -20.51 6.20 18.24
N PRO A 202 -19.46 6.07 19.07
CA PRO A 202 -19.37 6.76 20.37
C PRO A 202 -19.41 8.28 20.24
N PHE A 203 -18.83 8.85 19.18
CA PHE A 203 -18.87 10.29 18.92
C PHE A 203 -20.27 10.75 18.54
N GLY A 204 -20.97 9.97 17.70
CA GLY A 204 -22.36 10.23 17.34
C GLY A 204 -23.29 10.24 18.55
N ILE A 205 -23.17 9.25 19.44
CA ILE A 205 -23.94 9.16 20.68
C ILE A 205 -23.61 10.34 21.61
N SER A 206 -22.33 10.66 21.77
CA SER A 206 -21.91 11.78 22.60
C SER A 206 -22.42 13.12 22.09
N LEU A 207 -22.42 13.34 20.77
CA LEU A 207 -22.96 14.56 20.14
C LEU A 207 -24.48 14.64 20.36
N TYR A 208 -25.19 13.52 20.20
CA TYR A 208 -26.62 13.42 20.44
C TYR A 208 -26.99 13.80 21.88
N ILE A 209 -26.29 13.26 22.87
CA ILE A 209 -26.53 13.58 24.29
C ILE A 209 -26.21 15.05 24.59
N ALA A 210 -25.12 15.58 24.01
CA ALA A 210 -24.75 16.99 24.18
C ALA A 210 -25.82 17.95 23.64
N ALA A 211 -26.48 17.60 22.53
CA ALA A 211 -27.55 18.40 21.93
C ALA A 211 -28.89 18.23 22.66
N ALA A 212 -29.23 17.01 23.08
CA ALA A 212 -30.49 16.72 23.78
C ALA A 212 -30.51 17.26 25.22
N TYR A 213 -29.36 17.25 25.91
CA TYR A 213 -29.25 17.63 27.33
C TYR A 213 -28.09 18.60 27.57
N PRO A 214 -28.29 19.91 27.31
CA PRO A 214 -27.27 20.93 27.56
C PRO A 214 -26.96 21.00 29.06
N GLY A 215 -25.73 20.63 29.43
CA GLY A 215 -25.26 20.59 30.81
C GLY A 215 -24.89 19.20 31.34
N TYR A 216 -25.21 18.11 30.62
CA TYR A 216 -24.90 16.74 31.02
C TYR A 216 -23.41 16.52 31.33
N PHE A 217 -22.52 17.06 30.50
CA PHE A 217 -21.08 16.92 30.68
C PHE A 217 -20.44 18.00 31.58
N GLY A 218 -21.22 18.94 32.13
CA GLY A 218 -20.68 20.08 32.89
C GLY A 218 -19.89 19.68 34.14
N THR A 219 -20.38 18.67 34.86
CA THR A 219 -19.73 18.11 36.06
C THR A 219 -18.49 17.28 35.75
N LEU A 220 -18.40 16.71 34.56
CA LEU A 220 -17.25 15.90 34.12
C LEU A 220 -16.08 16.78 33.66
N TYR A 221 -16.33 17.95 33.06
CA TYR A 221 -15.26 18.81 32.54
C TYR A 221 -14.70 19.83 33.54
N HIS A 222 -15.41 20.15 34.64
CA HIS A 222 -14.99 21.19 35.60
C HIS A 222 -14.14 20.68 36.78
N ASN A 223 -13.95 19.37 36.95
CA ASN A 223 -13.27 18.79 38.12
C ASN A 223 -12.00 18.02 37.72
N GLY A 224 -10.95 18.06 38.55
CA GLY A 224 -9.68 17.35 38.29
C GLY A 224 -9.85 15.83 38.16
N MET A 225 -10.85 15.27 38.85
CA MET A 225 -11.22 13.85 38.73
C MET A 225 -11.76 13.51 37.33
N GLY A 226 -12.42 14.46 36.67
CA GLY A 226 -12.94 14.29 35.31
C GLY A 226 -11.83 14.22 34.27
N ILE A 227 -10.73 14.95 34.46
CA ILE A 227 -9.54 14.86 33.59
C ILE A 227 -9.00 13.42 33.60
N ILE A 228 -8.88 12.80 34.78
CA ILE A 228 -8.39 11.41 34.93
C ILE A 228 -9.31 10.42 34.18
N VAL A 229 -10.62 10.56 34.33
CA VAL A 229 -11.61 9.71 33.65
C VAL A 229 -11.53 9.88 32.13
N MET A 230 -11.39 11.12 31.64
CA MET A 230 -11.25 11.39 30.20
C MET A 230 -9.93 10.86 29.63
N THR A 231 -8.83 10.93 30.39
CA THR A 231 -7.56 10.30 30.00
C THR A 231 -7.67 8.78 29.92
N LEU A 232 -8.37 8.15 30.86
CA LEU A 232 -8.60 6.70 30.84
C LEU A 232 -9.47 6.30 29.63
N CYS A 233 -10.57 7.02 29.37
CA CYS A 233 -11.42 6.78 28.19
C CYS A 233 -10.64 6.93 26.89
N LEU A 234 -9.80 7.96 26.78
CA LEU A 234 -8.93 8.16 25.62
C LEU A 234 -7.93 7.00 25.47
N ALA A 235 -7.32 6.54 26.57
CA ALA A 235 -6.38 5.42 26.53
C ALA A 235 -7.05 4.11 26.07
N VAL A 236 -8.25 3.83 26.57
CA VAL A 236 -9.05 2.67 26.13
C VAL A 236 -9.45 2.81 24.65
N TYR A 237 -9.90 3.98 24.22
CA TYR A 237 -10.26 4.25 22.83
C TYR A 237 -9.05 4.08 21.89
N ALA A 238 -7.91 4.68 22.25
CA ALA A 238 -6.67 4.55 21.49
C ALA A 238 -6.17 3.10 21.46
N GLY A 239 -6.27 2.38 22.59
CA GLY A 239 -5.94 0.96 22.66
C GLY A 239 -6.83 0.11 21.75
N ALA A 240 -8.14 0.36 21.73
CA ALA A 240 -9.08 -0.33 20.85
C ALA A 240 -8.80 -0.05 19.38
N TYR A 241 -8.56 1.21 19.03
CA TYR A 241 -8.17 1.62 17.67
C TYR A 241 -6.90 0.92 17.20
N LEU A 242 -5.84 0.94 18.02
CA LEU A 242 -4.56 0.32 17.69
C LEU A 242 -4.66 -1.20 17.56
N LEU A 243 -5.50 -1.85 18.38
CA LEU A 243 -5.74 -3.29 18.27
C LEU A 243 -6.51 -3.64 17.00
N GLY A 244 -7.59 -2.91 16.68
CA GLY A 244 -8.36 -3.13 15.46
C GLY A 244 -7.50 -2.92 14.21
N GLU A 245 -6.71 -1.85 14.20
CA GLU A 245 -5.78 -1.55 13.11
C GLU A 245 -4.69 -2.63 12.97
N LYS A 246 -4.11 -3.09 14.08
CA LYS A 246 -3.08 -4.15 14.08
C LYS A 246 -3.64 -5.49 13.58
N ILE A 247 -4.88 -5.83 13.90
CA ILE A 247 -5.52 -7.05 13.41
C ILE A 247 -5.71 -6.96 11.89
N LEU A 248 -6.23 -5.84 11.40
CA LEU A 248 -6.39 -5.60 9.96
C LEU A 248 -5.05 -5.63 9.22
N ASP A 249 -4.03 -4.97 9.77
CA ASP A 249 -2.70 -4.93 9.15
C ASP A 249 -2.05 -6.33 9.15
N ARG A 250 -2.23 -7.13 10.22
CA ARG A 250 -1.70 -8.50 10.30
C ARG A 250 -2.36 -9.43 9.28
N ILE A 251 -3.68 -9.32 9.09
CA ILE A 251 -4.38 -10.09 8.06
C ILE A 251 -3.87 -9.70 6.66
N GLU A 252 -3.49 -8.44 6.45
CA GLU A 252 -2.92 -7.96 5.18
C GLU A 252 -1.41 -8.23 5.06
N GLU A 253 -0.72 -8.71 6.10
CA GLU A 253 0.67 -9.17 6.07
C GLU A 253 0.80 -10.70 5.92
N GLU A 254 -0.19 -11.48 6.39
CA GLU A 254 -0.24 -12.94 6.20
C GLU A 254 -0.75 -13.37 4.81
N LEU A 255 -1.01 -12.40 3.93
CA LEU A 255 -1.66 -12.55 2.62
C LEU A 255 -0.67 -12.28 1.49
#